data_AF-A0A657LR14-F1
#
_entry.id   AF-A0A657LR14-F1
#
_cell.length_a   1.000
_cell.length_b   1.000
_cell.length_c   1.000
_cell.angle_alpha   90.00
_cell.angle_beta   90.00
_cell.angle_gamma   90.00
#
_symmetry.space_group_name_H-M   'P 1'
#
loop_
_entity.id
_entity.type
_entity.pdbx_description
1 polymer ?
#
loop_
_entity_poly.entity_id
_entity_poly.type
_entity_poly.pdbx_seq_one_letter_code
_entity_poly.pdbx_strand_id
1 'polypeptide(L)'
;MGNVKRVNLLEYFELAEALAKARQATSVDTSKGGSIYISLWALPPKLSAFIAEDNGFGTCKHAAADLAGTISSWISANVMPNDTFSPDLFEKDFSSWQYSEIPRKIDSFRSVFEAESHDVDVYSVGQIAIYKTQALVSNASHVIPDEIRSEMPEEAIKEFDDAGRCLAFDLPTACGFHALRATELVIDAYLKDFGVTKSMKSWNDFIKAVQDLIEAKNKEPKPSQKVGAMLDRMRSLDRNPLMHPRDALDAVGANHLFSLSAITVAEMIKDARRIKAANVVPLLAANAGSDLVNEQAAE
;
A
#
# COMPACT_ATOMS: atom_id res chain seq x y z
N MET A 1 4.18 -12.97 10.33
CA MET A 1 4.72 -12.08 9.26
C MET A 1 4.95 -10.74 9.92
N GLY A 2 6.18 -10.21 9.88
CA GLY A 2 6.45 -8.85 10.36
C GLY A 2 5.68 -7.85 9.49
N ASN A 3 4.92 -6.97 10.11
CA ASN A 3 4.17 -5.93 9.39
C ASN A 3 5.15 -4.83 8.98
N VAL A 4 5.63 -4.83 7.73
CA VAL A 4 6.38 -3.69 7.20
C VAL A 4 5.44 -2.48 7.17
N LYS A 5 5.79 -1.42 7.89
CA LYS A 5 5.03 -0.18 7.94
C LYS A 5 5.85 0.99 7.41
N ARG A 6 5.15 1.92 6.78
CA ARG A 6 5.73 3.21 6.40
C ARG A 6 5.83 4.07 7.66
N VAL A 7 7.05 4.50 7.98
CA VAL A 7 7.28 5.47 9.05
C VAL A 7 6.84 6.86 8.59
N ASN A 8 6.00 7.53 9.38
CA ASN A 8 5.60 8.91 9.13
C ASN A 8 6.58 9.88 9.81
N LEU A 9 7.64 10.26 9.11
CA LEU A 9 8.69 11.16 9.65
C LEU A 9 8.15 12.51 10.16
N LEU A 10 6.99 12.97 9.66
CA LEU A 10 6.39 14.21 10.13
C LEU A 10 5.99 14.12 11.61
N GLU A 11 5.47 12.98 12.06
CA GLU A 11 5.04 12.80 13.45
C GLU A 11 6.24 12.85 14.42
N TYR A 12 7.38 12.28 14.03
CA TYR A 12 8.63 12.37 14.78
C TYR A 12 9.17 13.80 14.84
N PHE A 13 9.11 14.51 13.72
CA PHE A 13 9.49 15.92 13.65
C PHE A 13 8.65 16.78 14.58
N GLU A 14 7.32 16.65 14.51
CA GLU A 14 6.41 17.41 15.38
C GLU A 14 6.56 17.05 16.87
N LEU A 15 6.84 15.78 17.19
CA LEU A 15 7.14 15.35 18.55
C LEU A 15 8.44 16.02 19.05
N ALA A 16 9.48 16.05 18.22
CA ALA A 16 10.75 16.70 18.55
C ALA A 16 10.58 18.21 18.79
N GLU A 17 9.82 18.91 17.95
CA GLU A 17 9.51 20.33 18.15
C GLU A 17 8.74 20.59 19.45
N ALA A 18 7.73 19.76 19.73
CA ALA A 18 6.95 19.86 20.96
C ALA A 18 7.82 19.63 22.21
N LEU A 19 8.74 18.67 22.17
CA LEU A 19 9.68 18.41 23.27
C LEU A 19 10.65 19.58 23.47
N ALA A 20 11.17 20.16 22.39
CA ALA A 20 12.07 21.30 22.47
C ALA A 20 11.37 22.53 23.08
N LYS A 21 10.14 22.83 22.64
CA LYS A 21 9.33 23.91 23.19
C LYS A 21 9.03 23.71 24.67
N ALA A 22 8.60 22.52 25.06
CA ALA A 22 8.34 22.18 26.46
C ALA A 22 9.60 22.29 27.32
N ARG A 23 10.75 21.85 26.80
CA ARG A 23 12.03 21.90 27.50
C ARG A 23 12.47 23.33 27.75
N GLN A 24 12.28 24.22 26.79
CA GLN A 24 12.58 25.64 26.90
C GLN A 24 11.64 26.34 27.89
N ALA A 25 10.34 26.05 27.83
CA ALA A 25 9.35 26.65 28.72
C ALA A 25 9.53 26.23 30.19
N THR A 26 10.13 25.06 30.44
CA THR A 26 10.38 24.50 31.77
C THR A 26 11.83 24.68 32.24
N SER A 27 12.66 25.45 31.52
CA SER A 27 14.04 25.76 31.92
C SER A 27 14.20 27.11 32.63
N VAL A 28 13.12 27.85 32.85
CA VAL A 28 13.14 29.15 33.53
C VAL A 28 12.95 28.97 35.04
N ASP A 29 13.41 29.94 35.84
CA ASP A 29 13.31 29.90 37.31
C ASP A 29 11.88 30.07 37.82
N THR A 30 11.07 30.84 37.11
CA THR A 30 9.66 31.08 37.43
C THR A 30 8.87 31.31 36.16
N SER A 31 7.64 30.78 36.09
CA SER A 31 6.74 30.95 34.96
C SER A 31 5.29 30.84 35.40
N LYS A 32 4.39 31.53 34.68
CA LYS A 32 2.95 31.40 34.89
C LYS A 32 2.47 30.00 34.53
N GLY A 33 1.51 29.49 35.30
CA GLY A 33 0.88 28.18 35.06
C GLY A 33 0.38 28.04 33.62
N GLY A 34 -0.23 29.09 33.08
CA GLY A 34 -0.72 29.14 31.70
C GLY A 34 0.37 29.07 30.64
N SER A 35 1.51 29.73 30.86
CA SER A 35 2.66 29.66 29.95
C SER A 35 3.27 28.26 29.91
N ILE A 36 3.36 27.60 31.07
CA ILE A 36 3.81 26.21 31.17
C ILE A 36 2.79 25.29 30.47
N TYR A 37 1.49 25.43 30.79
CA TYR A 37 0.41 24.63 30.19
C TYR A 37 0.38 24.71 28.67
N ILE A 38 0.40 25.93 28.08
CA ILE A 38 0.40 26.14 26.63
C ILE A 38 1.61 25.49 25.95
N SER A 39 2.71 25.30 26.68
CA SER A 39 3.90 24.64 26.17
C SER A 39 3.87 23.12 26.33
N LEU A 40 3.04 22.58 27.23
CA LEU A 40 2.97 21.16 27.56
C LEU A 40 1.76 20.43 27.00
N TRP A 41 0.61 21.09 26.84
CA TRP A 41 -0.69 20.43 26.60
C TRP A 41 -0.73 19.52 25.36
N ALA A 42 0.07 19.84 24.33
CA ALA A 42 0.15 19.05 23.11
C ALA A 42 1.04 17.80 23.22
N LEU A 43 1.88 17.69 24.26
CA LEU A 43 2.83 16.58 24.41
C LEU A 43 2.17 15.24 24.80
N PRO A 44 1.30 15.16 25.82
CA PRO A 44 0.68 13.90 26.20
C PRO A 44 0.03 13.14 25.03
N PRO A 45 -0.83 13.75 24.18
CA PRO A 45 -1.42 13.02 23.05
C PRO A 45 -0.37 12.57 22.02
N LYS A 46 0.68 13.37 21.77
CA LYS A 46 1.77 12.98 20.85
C LYS A 46 2.62 11.82 21.40
N LEU A 47 2.92 11.83 22.70
CA LEU A 47 3.62 10.73 23.37
C LEU A 47 2.76 9.47 23.39
N SER A 48 1.46 9.58 23.66
CA SER A 48 0.53 8.44 23.59
C SER A 48 0.48 7.83 22.19
N ALA A 49 0.45 8.66 21.13
CA ALA A 49 0.52 8.18 19.75
C ALA A 49 1.84 7.43 19.47
N PHE A 50 2.98 8.01 19.87
CA PHE A 50 4.30 7.39 19.75
C PHE A 50 4.41 6.04 20.48
N ILE A 51 3.82 5.93 21.67
CA ILE A 51 3.81 4.68 22.46
C ILE A 51 2.96 3.60 21.77
N ALA A 52 1.79 3.99 21.25
CA ALA A 52 0.85 3.08 20.61
C ALA A 52 1.30 2.60 19.22
N GLU A 53 2.13 3.38 18.53
CA GLU A 53 2.63 3.05 17.20
C GLU A 53 3.59 1.85 17.24
N ASP A 54 3.50 0.96 16.26
CA ASP A 54 4.47 -0.11 16.03
C ASP A 54 5.62 0.44 15.17
N ASN A 55 6.54 1.16 15.83
CA ASN A 55 7.59 1.97 15.23
C ASN A 55 9.01 1.44 15.42
N GLY A 56 9.14 0.19 15.85
CA GLY A 56 10.45 -0.43 16.11
C GLY A 56 11.09 -0.02 17.44
N PHE A 57 10.60 1.01 18.12
CA PHE A 57 11.06 1.40 19.43
C PHE A 57 10.38 0.58 20.54
N GLY A 58 11.15 0.16 21.54
CA GLY A 58 10.69 -0.54 22.73
C GLY A 58 11.04 0.20 24.03
N THR A 59 12.33 0.43 24.28
CA THR A 59 12.82 0.91 25.57
C THR A 59 12.41 2.36 25.84
N CYS A 60 12.54 3.24 24.85
CA CYS A 60 12.19 4.65 25.00
C CYS A 60 10.68 4.87 25.19
N LYS A 61 9.82 3.89 24.84
CA LYS A 61 8.37 3.98 25.10
C LYS A 61 8.04 4.03 26.58
N HIS A 62 8.83 3.37 27.43
CA HIS A 62 8.67 3.47 28.88
C HIS A 62 9.00 4.89 29.37
N ALA A 63 10.10 5.47 28.87
CA ALA A 63 10.47 6.85 29.20
C ALA A 63 9.45 7.87 28.66
N ALA A 64 8.86 7.62 27.49
CA ALA A 64 7.78 8.42 26.93
C ALA A 64 6.52 8.36 27.80
N ALA A 65 6.14 7.16 28.28
CA ALA A 65 4.98 6.96 29.15
C ALA A 65 5.15 7.68 30.50
N ASP A 66 6.34 7.55 31.10
CA ASP A 66 6.72 8.28 32.31
C ASP A 66 6.61 9.80 32.14
N LEU A 67 7.12 10.32 31.02
CA LEU A 67 7.04 11.73 30.70
C LEU A 67 5.58 12.19 30.52
N ALA A 68 4.78 11.44 29.76
CA ALA A 68 3.37 11.74 29.54
C ALA A 68 2.59 11.75 30.86
N GLY A 69 2.84 10.79 31.75
CA GLY A 69 2.24 10.71 33.07
C GLY A 69 2.66 11.87 33.98
N THR A 70 3.94 12.26 33.95
CA THR A 70 4.47 13.40 34.72
C THR A 70 3.82 14.71 34.29
N ILE A 71 3.73 14.95 32.97
CA ILE A 71 3.09 16.15 32.42
C ILE A 71 1.60 16.18 32.78
N SER A 72 0.89 15.07 32.56
CA SER A 72 -0.54 14.99 32.84
C SER A 72 -0.84 15.23 34.32
N SER A 73 -0.06 14.62 35.21
CA SER A 73 -0.18 14.83 36.66
C SER A 73 0.06 16.28 37.05
N TRP A 74 1.07 16.94 36.46
CA TRP A 74 1.34 18.35 36.73
C TRP A 74 0.19 19.25 36.25
N ILE A 75 -0.33 19.01 35.05
CA ILE A 75 -1.46 19.76 34.48
C ILE A 75 -2.72 19.60 35.35
N SER A 76 -3.07 18.36 35.73
CA SER A 76 -4.24 18.10 36.58
C SER A 76 -4.08 18.73 37.97
N ALA A 77 -2.88 18.76 38.55
CA ALA A 77 -2.68 19.37 39.87
C ALA A 77 -2.63 20.91 39.83
N ASN A 78 -2.10 21.51 38.76
CA ASN A 78 -1.69 22.91 38.75
C ASN A 78 -2.45 23.78 37.75
N VAL A 79 -3.34 23.23 36.93
CA VAL A 79 -4.15 24.00 35.96
C VAL A 79 -5.57 23.47 35.86
N MET A 80 -5.76 22.15 35.92
CA MET A 80 -7.06 21.49 35.80
C MET A 80 -7.38 20.57 37.00
N PRO A 81 -7.45 21.11 38.24
CA PRO A 81 -7.81 20.31 39.41
C PRO A 81 -9.21 19.71 39.26
N ASN A 82 -9.35 18.41 39.55
CA ASN A 82 -10.58 17.64 39.36
C ASN A 82 -11.16 17.79 37.94
N ASP A 83 -10.28 17.76 36.94
CA ASP A 83 -10.60 17.90 35.52
C ASP A 83 -11.33 19.21 35.16
N THR A 84 -11.20 20.24 36.01
CA THR A 84 -11.83 21.55 35.82
C THR A 84 -10.77 22.63 35.72
N PHE A 85 -10.83 23.44 34.66
CA PHE A 85 -9.91 24.57 34.45
C PHE A 85 -9.99 25.58 35.60
N SER A 86 -8.83 25.97 36.14
CA SER A 86 -8.70 26.99 37.18
C SER A 86 -8.03 28.26 36.64
N PRO A 87 -8.77 29.37 36.46
CA PRO A 87 -8.19 30.64 36.04
C PRO A 87 -7.12 31.16 37.01
N ASP A 88 -7.33 30.96 38.32
CA ASP A 88 -6.40 31.41 39.36
C ASP A 88 -5.06 30.69 39.28
N LEU A 89 -5.08 29.37 39.09
CA LEU A 89 -3.84 28.60 38.93
C LEU A 89 -3.19 28.85 37.57
N PHE A 90 -3.96 29.18 36.54
CA PHE A 90 -3.44 29.55 35.24
C PHE A 90 -2.61 30.84 35.28
N GLU A 91 -3.04 31.84 36.06
CA GLU A 91 -2.32 33.11 36.22
C GLU A 91 -1.24 33.08 37.32
N LYS A 92 -1.24 32.04 38.16
CA LYS A 92 -0.27 31.87 39.26
C LYS A 92 1.14 31.62 38.73
N ASP A 93 2.12 32.25 39.37
CA ASP A 93 3.54 31.94 39.17
C ASP A 93 3.95 30.65 39.88
N PHE A 94 4.67 29.79 39.16
CA PHE A 94 5.27 28.58 39.67
C PHE A 94 6.79 28.72 39.62
N SER A 95 7.46 28.35 40.71
CA SER A 95 8.92 28.24 40.75
C SER A 95 9.39 26.94 40.09
N SER A 96 10.62 26.94 39.59
CA SER A 96 11.22 25.81 38.85
C SER A 96 11.16 24.46 39.56
N TRP A 97 11.30 24.43 40.89
CA TRP A 97 11.19 23.20 41.68
C TRP A 97 9.80 22.53 41.61
N GLN A 98 8.74 23.29 41.28
CA GLN A 98 7.38 22.75 41.16
C GLN A 98 7.15 21.99 39.84
N TYR A 99 8.03 22.18 38.85
CA TYR A 99 7.98 21.48 37.57
C TYR A 99 9.33 20.85 37.18
N SER A 100 10.28 20.75 38.10
CA SER A 100 11.67 20.32 37.82
C SER A 100 11.77 18.90 37.28
N GLU A 101 10.79 18.04 37.57
CA GLU A 101 10.74 16.68 37.06
C GLU A 101 10.43 16.62 35.55
N ILE A 102 9.71 17.60 35.00
CA ILE A 102 9.36 17.63 33.58
C ILE A 102 10.59 17.74 32.69
N PRO A 103 11.48 18.74 32.82
CA PRO A 103 12.67 18.83 31.97
C PRO A 103 13.60 17.64 32.17
N ARG A 104 13.68 17.06 33.38
CA ARG A 104 14.46 15.83 33.64
C ARG A 104 13.90 14.62 32.90
N LYS A 105 12.59 14.44 32.88
CA LYS A 105 11.93 13.35 32.14
C LYS A 105 12.01 13.57 30.63
N ILE A 106 11.97 14.82 30.15
CA ILE A 106 12.26 15.13 28.74
C ILE A 106 13.68 14.69 28.37
N ASP A 107 14.68 15.09 29.16
CA ASP A 107 16.08 14.75 28.88
C ASP A 107 16.30 13.22 28.96
N SER A 108 15.67 12.54 29.93
CA SER A 108 15.69 11.07 30.01
C SER A 108 15.06 10.39 28.80
N PHE A 109 13.91 10.86 28.33
CA PHE A 109 13.28 10.31 27.12
C PHE A 109 14.19 10.52 25.90
N ARG A 110 14.72 11.73 25.72
CA ARG A 110 15.62 12.06 24.61
C ARG A 110 16.87 11.18 24.59
N SER A 111 17.52 10.98 25.73
CA SER A 111 18.73 10.15 25.80
C SER A 111 18.46 8.69 25.44
N VAL A 112 17.35 8.11 25.93
CA VAL A 112 17.00 6.72 25.60
C VAL A 112 16.53 6.61 24.15
N PHE A 113 15.77 7.58 23.65
CA PHE A 113 15.32 7.64 22.27
C PHE A 113 16.50 7.77 21.29
N GLU A 114 17.48 8.62 21.60
CA GLU A 114 18.71 8.77 20.81
C GLU A 114 19.52 7.47 20.78
N ALA A 115 19.71 6.83 21.94
CA ALA A 115 20.41 5.54 22.01
C ALA A 115 19.71 4.45 21.18
N GLU A 116 18.39 4.31 21.33
CA GLU A 116 17.61 3.30 20.61
C GLU A 116 17.45 3.62 19.11
N SER A 117 17.51 4.90 18.72
CA SER A 117 17.47 5.29 17.31
C SER A 117 18.66 4.75 16.50
N HIS A 118 19.77 4.40 17.15
CA HIS A 118 20.90 3.72 16.51
C HIS A 118 20.60 2.25 16.16
N ASP A 119 19.65 1.63 16.85
CA ASP A 119 19.29 0.22 16.68
C ASP A 119 18.05 0.03 15.78
N VAL A 120 17.35 1.11 15.42
CA VAL A 120 16.18 1.07 14.54
C VAL A 120 16.60 1.17 13.06
N ASP A 121 16.29 0.13 12.30
CA ASP A 121 16.53 0.09 10.85
C ASP A 121 15.52 0.98 10.09
N VAL A 122 16.01 2.11 9.55
CA VAL A 122 15.22 3.00 8.67
C VAL A 122 15.75 2.89 7.25
N TYR A 123 14.90 2.37 6.35
CA TYR A 123 15.23 2.24 4.93
C TYR A 123 14.62 3.38 4.10
N SER A 124 15.44 3.97 3.23
CA SER A 124 14.96 4.87 2.19
C SER A 124 14.85 4.11 0.87
N VAL A 125 13.65 4.09 0.29
CA VAL A 125 13.41 3.47 -1.01
C VAL A 125 13.58 4.52 -2.11
N GLY A 126 14.53 4.28 -3.00
CA GLY A 126 14.79 5.13 -4.16
C GLY A 126 13.65 5.10 -5.19
N GLN A 127 13.63 6.09 -6.08
CA GLN A 127 12.73 6.06 -7.23
C GLN A 127 13.22 5.01 -8.24
N ILE A 128 12.30 4.16 -8.72
CA ILE A 128 12.58 3.18 -9.76
C ILE A 128 11.94 3.67 -11.07
N ALA A 129 12.77 3.87 -12.09
CA ALA A 129 12.35 4.41 -13.39
C ALA A 129 11.48 5.68 -13.24
N ILE A 130 10.31 5.70 -13.87
CA ILE A 130 9.35 6.82 -13.82
C ILE A 130 8.28 6.65 -12.73
N TYR A 131 8.35 5.60 -11.92
CA TYR A 131 7.30 5.28 -10.97
C TYR A 131 7.41 6.12 -9.70
N LYS A 132 6.28 6.60 -9.19
CA LYS A 132 6.21 7.14 -7.84
C LYS A 132 6.40 5.97 -6.85
N THR A 133 7.39 6.06 -5.96
CA THR A 133 7.69 5.00 -4.97
C THR A 133 6.47 4.58 -4.16
N GLN A 134 5.65 5.55 -3.71
CA GLN A 134 4.42 5.25 -2.99
C GLN A 134 3.41 4.43 -3.82
N ALA A 135 3.34 4.67 -5.12
CA ALA A 135 2.47 3.89 -6.01
C ALA A 135 2.99 2.44 -6.11
N LEU A 136 4.30 2.23 -6.27
CA LEU A 136 4.85 0.87 -6.31
C LEU A 136 4.64 0.10 -5.00
N VAL A 137 4.83 0.76 -3.85
CA VAL A 137 4.76 0.10 -2.53
C VAL A 137 3.33 -0.33 -2.17
N SER A 138 2.34 0.48 -2.53
CA SER A 138 0.97 0.34 -2.02
C SER A 138 -0.09 0.05 -3.06
N ASN A 139 0.10 0.48 -4.32
CA ASN A 139 -0.94 0.45 -5.36
C ASN A 139 -0.31 0.19 -6.74
N ALA A 140 0.57 -0.80 -6.86
CA ALA A 140 1.36 -0.97 -8.07
C ALA A 140 0.50 -1.40 -9.27
N SER A 141 -0.62 -2.07 -9.02
CA SER A 141 -1.66 -2.34 -10.01
C SER A 141 -2.17 -1.08 -10.73
N HIS A 142 -1.97 0.11 -10.15
CA HIS A 142 -2.32 1.39 -10.78
C HIS A 142 -1.49 1.76 -12.01
N VAL A 143 -0.43 0.99 -12.30
CA VAL A 143 0.24 1.07 -13.61
C VAL A 143 -0.71 0.68 -14.77
N ILE A 144 -1.72 -0.12 -14.48
CA ILE A 144 -2.79 -0.49 -15.42
C ILE A 144 -3.92 0.54 -15.29
N PRO A 145 -4.40 1.14 -16.40
CA PRO A 145 -5.51 2.11 -16.38
C PRO A 145 -6.74 1.56 -15.64
N ASP A 146 -7.46 2.43 -14.94
CA ASP A 146 -8.58 2.03 -14.08
C ASP A 146 -9.66 1.26 -14.85
N GLU A 147 -9.95 1.69 -16.08
CA GLU A 147 -10.93 1.04 -16.94
C GLU A 147 -10.53 -0.41 -17.22
N ILE A 148 -9.25 -0.71 -17.36
CA ILE A 148 -8.77 -2.08 -17.60
C ILE A 148 -8.70 -2.85 -16.27
N ARG A 149 -8.19 -2.20 -15.23
CA ARG A 149 -7.96 -2.79 -13.91
C ARG A 149 -9.26 -3.26 -13.26
N SER A 150 -10.36 -2.54 -13.44
CA SER A 150 -11.67 -2.89 -12.88
C SER A 150 -12.25 -4.21 -13.42
N GLU A 151 -11.73 -4.74 -14.53
CA GLU A 151 -12.14 -6.03 -15.11
C GLU A 151 -11.18 -7.17 -14.78
N MET A 152 -10.10 -6.89 -14.06
CA MET A 152 -9.16 -7.92 -13.63
C MET A 152 -9.72 -8.70 -12.43
N PRO A 153 -9.37 -9.99 -12.27
CA PRO A 153 -9.60 -10.71 -11.03
C PRO A 153 -8.94 -9.99 -9.84
N GLU A 154 -9.61 -9.96 -8.68
CA GLU A 154 -9.09 -9.30 -7.47
C GLU A 154 -7.73 -9.90 -7.05
N GLU A 155 -7.57 -11.20 -7.20
CA GLU A 155 -6.31 -11.89 -6.90
C GLU A 155 -5.18 -11.42 -7.83
N ALA A 156 -5.48 -11.13 -9.09
CA ALA A 156 -4.48 -10.61 -10.03
C ALA A 156 -4.05 -9.18 -9.66
N ILE A 157 -5.00 -8.34 -9.22
CA ILE A 157 -4.70 -6.99 -8.72
C ILE A 157 -3.74 -7.08 -7.52
N LYS A 158 -4.06 -7.96 -6.55
CA LYS A 158 -3.20 -8.18 -5.38
C LYS A 158 -1.79 -8.66 -5.77
N GLU A 159 -1.68 -9.57 -6.73
CA GLU A 159 -0.38 -10.06 -7.22
C GLU A 159 0.41 -8.93 -7.91
N PHE A 160 -0.22 -8.00 -8.64
CA PHE A 160 0.48 -6.81 -9.14
C PHE A 160 0.95 -5.87 -8.04
N ASP A 161 0.15 -5.66 -7.00
CA ASP A 161 0.56 -4.84 -5.85
C ASP A 161 1.73 -5.46 -5.09
N ASP A 162 1.71 -6.79 -4.90
CA ASP A 162 2.82 -7.52 -4.31
C ASP A 162 4.07 -7.49 -5.22
N ALA A 163 3.91 -7.60 -6.55
CA ALA A 163 5.01 -7.45 -7.50
C ALA A 163 5.68 -6.07 -7.41
N GLY A 164 4.90 -4.99 -7.38
CA GLY A 164 5.45 -3.64 -7.25
C GLY A 164 6.10 -3.38 -5.90
N ARG A 165 5.59 -4.00 -4.81
CA ARG A 165 6.26 -3.97 -3.51
C ARG A 165 7.62 -4.65 -3.59
N CYS A 166 7.70 -5.84 -4.21
CA CYS A 166 8.98 -6.51 -4.44
C CYS A 166 9.92 -5.67 -5.29
N LEU A 167 9.42 -5.00 -6.34
CA LEU A 167 10.22 -4.09 -7.15
C LEU A 167 10.77 -2.93 -6.29
N ALA A 168 9.92 -2.29 -5.49
CA ALA A 168 10.30 -1.17 -4.63
C ALA A 168 11.37 -1.54 -3.59
N PHE A 169 11.32 -2.75 -3.02
CA PHE A 169 12.27 -3.20 -1.99
C PHE A 169 13.44 -4.04 -2.54
N ASP A 170 13.77 -3.88 -3.83
CA ASP A 170 14.91 -4.55 -4.49
C ASP A 170 14.88 -6.09 -4.35
N LEU A 171 13.69 -6.68 -4.56
CA LEU A 171 13.46 -8.13 -4.62
C LEU A 171 13.09 -8.56 -6.05
N PRO A 172 14.04 -8.49 -7.00
CA PRO A 172 13.74 -8.54 -8.43
C PRO A 172 13.11 -9.87 -8.91
N THR A 173 13.64 -11.01 -8.48
CA THR A 173 13.08 -12.34 -8.84
C THR A 173 11.67 -12.52 -8.29
N ALA A 174 11.40 -12.07 -7.06
CA ALA A 174 10.08 -12.15 -6.46
C ALA A 174 9.06 -11.25 -7.18
N CYS A 175 9.48 -10.04 -7.60
CA CYS A 175 8.69 -9.17 -8.47
C CYS A 175 8.28 -9.90 -9.76
N GLY A 176 9.23 -10.56 -10.42
CA GLY A 176 8.96 -11.35 -11.62
C GLY A 176 7.94 -12.46 -11.39
N PHE A 177 8.06 -13.22 -10.30
CA PHE A 177 7.11 -14.28 -9.97
C PHE A 177 5.69 -13.76 -9.71
N HIS A 178 5.55 -12.69 -8.92
CA HIS A 178 4.25 -12.07 -8.67
C HIS A 178 3.63 -11.51 -9.95
N ALA A 179 4.40 -10.82 -10.80
CA ALA A 179 3.91 -10.27 -12.07
C ALA A 179 3.46 -11.37 -13.05
N LEU A 180 4.20 -12.48 -13.13
CA LEU A 180 3.81 -13.64 -13.95
C LEU A 180 2.57 -14.33 -13.39
N ARG A 181 2.47 -14.50 -12.06
CA ARG A 181 1.29 -15.10 -11.44
C ARG A 181 0.04 -14.25 -11.63
N ALA A 182 0.14 -12.93 -11.52
CA ALA A 182 -0.94 -12.01 -11.87
C ALA A 182 -1.39 -12.20 -13.32
N THR A 183 -0.43 -12.32 -14.25
CA THR A 183 -0.71 -12.57 -15.67
C THR A 183 -1.43 -13.90 -15.86
N GLU A 184 -1.00 -14.97 -15.18
CA GLU A 184 -1.63 -16.30 -15.24
C GLU A 184 -3.10 -16.29 -14.81
N LEU A 185 -3.42 -15.58 -13.72
CA LEU A 185 -4.79 -15.40 -13.24
C LEU A 185 -5.67 -14.70 -14.29
N VAL A 186 -5.12 -13.70 -14.99
CA VAL A 186 -5.83 -13.03 -16.08
C VAL A 186 -5.97 -13.93 -17.30
N ILE A 187 -4.96 -14.74 -17.66
CA ILE A 187 -5.07 -15.70 -18.77
C ILE A 187 -6.22 -16.70 -18.52
N ASP A 188 -6.34 -17.19 -17.28
CA ASP A 188 -7.42 -18.10 -16.91
C ASP A 188 -8.81 -17.44 -17.05
N ALA A 189 -8.97 -16.22 -16.53
CA ALA A 189 -10.20 -15.44 -16.70
C ALA A 189 -10.50 -15.16 -18.18
N TYR A 190 -9.48 -14.78 -18.94
CA TYR A 190 -9.56 -14.50 -20.37
C TYR A 190 -10.05 -15.72 -21.16
N LEU A 191 -9.53 -16.92 -20.90
CA LEU A 191 -9.94 -18.14 -21.59
C LEU A 191 -11.37 -18.57 -21.26
N LYS A 192 -11.87 -18.25 -20.05
CA LYS A 192 -13.26 -18.49 -19.68
C LYS A 192 -14.23 -17.66 -20.54
N ASP A 193 -13.84 -16.47 -20.98
CA ASP A 193 -14.63 -15.66 -21.93
C ASP A 193 -14.78 -16.35 -23.31
N PHE A 194 -13.95 -17.35 -23.63
CA PHE A 194 -14.05 -18.20 -24.83
C PHE A 194 -14.66 -19.59 -24.55
N GLY A 195 -15.26 -19.76 -23.38
CA GLY A 195 -15.91 -21.01 -22.96
C GLY A 195 -14.93 -22.13 -22.59
N VAL A 196 -13.68 -21.81 -22.26
CA VAL A 196 -12.75 -22.80 -21.70
C VAL A 196 -13.03 -22.95 -20.21
N THR A 197 -13.54 -24.11 -19.82
CA THR A 197 -13.90 -24.42 -18.42
C THR A 197 -12.92 -25.37 -17.74
N LYS A 198 -12.01 -25.98 -18.51
CA LYS A 198 -11.02 -26.91 -17.99
C LYS A 198 -9.96 -26.14 -17.19
N SER A 199 -9.73 -26.55 -15.95
CA SER A 199 -8.60 -26.08 -15.16
C SER A 199 -7.28 -26.47 -15.84
N MET A 200 -6.43 -25.47 -16.08
CA MET A 200 -5.09 -25.64 -16.64
C MET A 200 -4.07 -25.77 -15.51
N LYS A 201 -2.98 -26.49 -15.76
CA LYS A 201 -1.96 -26.79 -14.74
C LYS A 201 -0.64 -26.07 -15.01
N SER A 202 -0.48 -25.47 -16.18
CA SER A 202 0.74 -24.81 -16.59
C SER A 202 0.48 -23.74 -17.64
N TRP A 203 1.42 -22.78 -17.72
CA TRP A 203 1.47 -21.82 -18.82
C TRP A 203 1.43 -22.48 -20.20
N ASN A 204 2.09 -23.62 -20.36
CA ASN A 204 2.07 -24.34 -21.63
C ASN A 204 0.65 -24.81 -22.01
N ASP A 205 -0.16 -25.22 -21.04
CA ASP A 205 -1.55 -25.61 -21.29
C ASP A 205 -2.40 -24.40 -21.67
N PHE A 206 -2.20 -23.27 -20.99
CA PHE A 206 -2.86 -22.00 -21.31
C PHE A 206 -2.53 -21.53 -22.73
N ILE A 207 -1.24 -21.50 -23.11
CA ILE A 207 -0.82 -21.07 -24.46
C ILE A 207 -1.42 -21.98 -25.52
N LYS A 208 -1.37 -23.30 -25.34
CA LYS A 208 -1.97 -24.24 -26.27
C LYS A 208 -3.47 -23.99 -26.44
N ALA A 209 -4.19 -23.80 -25.34
CA ALA A 209 -5.62 -23.49 -25.40
C ALA A 209 -5.89 -22.20 -26.19
N VAL A 210 -5.08 -21.14 -26.00
CA VAL A 210 -5.20 -19.90 -26.79
C VAL A 210 -4.97 -20.18 -28.28
N GLN A 211 -3.90 -20.91 -28.64
CA GLN A 211 -3.58 -21.21 -30.04
C GLN A 211 -4.63 -22.11 -30.71
N ASP A 212 -5.11 -23.15 -30.01
CA ASP A 212 -6.16 -24.03 -30.49
C ASP A 212 -7.45 -23.24 -30.80
N LEU A 213 -7.81 -22.27 -29.96
CA LEU A 213 -8.95 -21.37 -30.20
C LEU A 213 -8.73 -20.45 -31.41
N ILE A 214 -7.52 -19.92 -31.60
CA ILE A 214 -7.16 -19.08 -32.76
C ILE A 214 -7.29 -19.88 -34.06
N GLU A 215 -6.81 -21.12 -34.08
CA GLU A 215 -6.78 -21.98 -35.27
C GLU A 215 -8.12 -22.67 -35.56
N ALA A 216 -9.03 -22.75 -34.59
CA ALA A 216 -10.32 -23.43 -34.73
C ALA A 216 -11.15 -22.85 -35.88
N LYS A 217 -11.52 -23.66 -36.88
CA LYS A 217 -12.27 -23.17 -38.06
C LYS A 217 -13.71 -22.76 -37.77
N ASN A 218 -14.34 -23.37 -36.76
CA ASN A 218 -15.79 -23.29 -36.52
C ASN A 218 -16.15 -22.66 -35.17
N LYS A 219 -15.20 -21.98 -34.51
CA LYS A 219 -15.41 -21.37 -33.20
C LYS A 219 -15.17 -19.88 -33.28
N GLU A 220 -16.22 -19.11 -33.04
CA GLU A 220 -16.19 -17.67 -32.90
C GLU A 220 -16.91 -17.28 -31.59
N PRO A 221 -16.50 -16.18 -30.94
CA PRO A 221 -15.37 -15.34 -31.32
C PRO A 221 -14.00 -15.96 -30.96
N LYS A 222 -12.94 -15.50 -31.62
CA LYS A 222 -11.56 -16.00 -31.40
C LYS A 222 -10.65 -15.03 -30.64
N PRO A 223 -9.71 -15.56 -29.84
CA PRO A 223 -8.63 -14.76 -29.29
C PRO A 223 -7.85 -14.05 -30.39
N SER A 224 -7.35 -12.87 -30.11
CA SER A 224 -6.46 -12.15 -31.02
C SER A 224 -5.12 -12.88 -31.16
N GLN A 225 -4.64 -12.99 -32.41
CA GLN A 225 -3.29 -13.51 -32.71
C GLN A 225 -2.20 -12.74 -31.97
N LYS A 226 -2.40 -11.42 -31.75
CA LYS A 226 -1.49 -10.57 -30.99
C LYS A 226 -1.34 -11.07 -29.56
N VAL A 227 -2.45 -11.33 -28.88
CA VAL A 227 -2.46 -11.84 -27.49
C VAL A 227 -1.77 -13.20 -27.44
N GLY A 228 -2.12 -14.12 -28.35
CA GLY A 228 -1.48 -15.44 -28.43
C GLY A 228 0.05 -15.37 -28.58
N ALA A 229 0.54 -14.49 -29.46
CA ALA A 229 1.98 -14.28 -29.67
C ALA A 229 2.68 -13.66 -28.44
N MET A 230 2.07 -12.67 -27.80
CA MET A 230 2.62 -12.03 -26.59
C MET A 230 2.76 -13.04 -25.45
N LEU A 231 1.74 -13.87 -25.22
CA LEU A 231 1.75 -14.88 -24.17
C LEU A 231 2.78 -15.98 -24.44
N ASP A 232 2.94 -16.42 -25.70
CA ASP A 232 3.94 -17.42 -26.04
C ASP A 232 5.39 -16.90 -25.90
N ARG A 233 5.62 -15.64 -26.28
CA ARG A 233 6.90 -14.95 -26.01
C ARG A 233 7.18 -14.92 -24.52
N MET A 234 6.21 -14.50 -23.71
CA MET A 234 6.38 -14.44 -22.25
C MET A 234 6.69 -15.81 -21.65
N ARG A 235 5.98 -16.85 -22.09
CA ARG A 235 6.26 -18.24 -21.67
C ARG A 235 7.70 -18.63 -21.97
N SER A 236 8.14 -18.42 -23.20
CA SER A 236 9.42 -18.95 -23.70
C SER A 236 10.63 -18.15 -23.24
N LEU A 237 10.54 -16.82 -23.19
CA LEU A 237 11.67 -15.93 -22.95
C LEU A 237 11.75 -15.37 -21.52
N ASP A 238 10.66 -15.37 -20.75
CA ASP A 238 10.67 -14.83 -19.39
C ASP A 238 10.32 -15.88 -18.35
N ARG A 239 9.12 -16.49 -18.44
CA ARG A 239 8.62 -17.41 -17.42
C ARG A 239 9.47 -18.67 -17.32
N ASN A 240 9.73 -19.35 -18.44
CA ASN A 240 10.47 -20.62 -18.41
C ASN A 240 11.90 -20.46 -17.88
N PRO A 241 12.69 -19.46 -18.33
CA PRO A 241 13.97 -19.15 -17.71
C PRO A 241 13.84 -18.85 -16.22
N LEU A 242 12.92 -17.95 -15.82
CA LEU A 242 12.81 -17.54 -14.41
C LEU A 242 12.44 -18.67 -13.44
N MET A 243 11.79 -19.74 -13.93
CA MET A 243 11.49 -20.91 -13.12
C MET A 243 12.71 -21.82 -12.87
N HIS A 244 13.83 -21.62 -13.58
CA HIS A 244 15.03 -22.38 -13.38
C HIS A 244 15.81 -21.84 -12.15
N PRO A 245 16.23 -22.67 -11.17
CA PRO A 245 16.81 -22.19 -9.91
C PRO A 245 18.10 -21.36 -10.04
N ARG A 246 18.76 -21.38 -11.19
CA ARG A 246 20.00 -20.62 -11.44
C ARG A 246 19.75 -19.28 -12.12
N ASP A 247 18.53 -19.02 -12.56
CA ASP A 247 18.17 -17.80 -13.24
C ASP A 247 17.49 -16.87 -12.24
N ALA A 248 17.98 -15.63 -12.16
CA ALA A 248 17.46 -14.60 -11.29
C ALA A 248 17.32 -13.31 -12.11
N LEU A 249 16.38 -12.46 -11.71
CA LEU A 249 16.26 -11.13 -12.30
C LEU A 249 17.17 -10.17 -11.54
N ASP A 250 17.76 -9.22 -12.26
CA ASP A 250 18.23 -7.97 -11.68
C ASP A 250 17.08 -6.95 -11.66
N ALA A 251 17.33 -5.76 -11.09
CA ALA A 251 16.33 -4.71 -10.99
C ALA A 251 15.78 -4.28 -12.37
N VAL A 252 16.64 -4.26 -13.40
CA VAL A 252 16.25 -3.88 -14.77
C VAL A 252 15.33 -4.92 -15.38
N GLY A 253 15.70 -6.20 -15.28
CA GLY A 253 14.91 -7.33 -15.76
C GLY A 253 13.56 -7.44 -15.04
N ALA A 254 13.54 -7.22 -13.72
CA ALA A 254 12.31 -7.18 -12.93
C ALA A 254 11.38 -6.05 -13.38
N ASN A 255 11.92 -4.83 -13.56
CA ASN A 255 11.16 -3.69 -14.06
C ASN A 255 10.58 -3.94 -15.47
N HIS A 256 11.38 -4.55 -16.36
CA HIS A 256 10.94 -4.92 -17.69
C HIS A 256 9.80 -5.95 -17.64
N LEU A 257 9.96 -7.02 -16.87
CA LEU A 257 8.96 -8.07 -16.77
C LEU A 257 7.67 -7.58 -16.13
N PHE A 258 7.76 -6.76 -15.08
CA PHE A 258 6.60 -6.09 -14.47
C PHE A 258 5.81 -5.26 -15.50
N SER A 259 6.51 -4.43 -16.27
CA SER A 259 5.91 -3.60 -17.32
C SER A 259 5.28 -4.44 -18.42
N LEU A 260 5.98 -5.48 -18.88
CA LEU A 260 5.49 -6.40 -19.91
C LEU A 260 4.22 -7.12 -19.46
N SER A 261 4.19 -7.63 -18.23
CA SER A 261 3.01 -8.28 -17.64
C SER A 261 1.81 -7.33 -17.63
N ALA A 262 1.99 -6.08 -17.19
CA ALA A 262 0.92 -5.08 -17.19
C ALA A 262 0.39 -4.79 -18.61
N ILE A 263 1.27 -4.66 -19.59
CA ILE A 263 0.89 -4.44 -21.00
C ILE A 263 0.14 -5.65 -21.56
N THR A 264 0.62 -6.87 -21.33
CA THR A 264 -0.01 -8.10 -21.82
C THR A 264 -1.40 -8.30 -21.21
N VAL A 265 -1.55 -8.04 -19.90
CA VAL A 265 -2.84 -8.05 -19.21
C VAL A 265 -3.79 -7.03 -19.82
N ALA A 266 -3.33 -5.81 -20.07
CA ALA A 266 -4.16 -4.79 -20.70
C ALA A 266 -4.64 -5.20 -22.10
N GLU A 267 -3.80 -5.87 -22.89
CA GLU A 267 -4.21 -6.36 -24.21
C GLU A 267 -5.18 -7.54 -24.14
N MET A 268 -5.05 -8.44 -23.15
CA MET A 268 -6.04 -9.50 -22.91
C MET A 268 -7.43 -8.95 -22.58
N ILE A 269 -7.50 -7.99 -21.66
CA ILE A 269 -8.79 -7.38 -21.26
C ILE A 269 -9.42 -6.60 -22.42
N LYS A 270 -8.63 -5.83 -23.19
CA LYS A 270 -9.14 -5.16 -24.40
C LYS A 270 -9.70 -6.17 -25.42
N ASP A 271 -9.04 -7.31 -25.59
CA ASP A 271 -9.53 -8.33 -26.51
C ASP A 271 -10.81 -9.02 -26.00
N ALA A 272 -10.90 -9.29 -24.69
CA ALA A 272 -12.13 -9.78 -24.05
C ALA A 272 -13.31 -8.81 -24.21
N ARG A 273 -13.08 -7.50 -24.09
CA ARG A 273 -14.12 -6.47 -24.31
C ARG A 273 -14.68 -6.50 -25.73
N ARG A 274 -13.82 -6.65 -26.74
CA ARG A 274 -14.23 -6.78 -28.15
C ARG A 274 -15.26 -7.91 -28.30
N ILE A 275 -15.07 -9.00 -27.58
CA ILE A 275 -15.93 -10.19 -27.62
C ILE A 275 -17.26 -9.95 -26.90
N LYS A 276 -17.21 -9.40 -25.69
CA LYS A 276 -18.43 -9.07 -24.93
C LYS A 276 -19.31 -8.09 -25.72
N ALA A 277 -18.71 -7.08 -26.34
CA ALA A 277 -19.43 -6.15 -27.22
C ALA A 277 -20.04 -6.85 -28.45
N ALA A 278 -19.31 -7.76 -29.10
CA ALA A 278 -19.79 -8.50 -30.25
C ALA A 278 -20.98 -9.43 -29.91
N ASN A 279 -21.04 -9.96 -28.68
CA ASN A 279 -22.14 -10.83 -28.23
C ASN A 279 -23.39 -10.06 -27.78
N VAL A 280 -23.27 -8.79 -27.38
CA VAL A 280 -24.41 -7.96 -26.95
C VAL A 280 -25.30 -7.52 -28.13
N VAL A 281 -24.70 -7.23 -29.29
CA VAL A 281 -25.43 -6.73 -30.47
C VAL A 281 -26.46 -7.75 -31.00
N PRO A 282 -26.13 -9.05 -31.18
CA PRO A 282 -27.11 -10.06 -31.57
C PRO A 282 -28.21 -10.28 -30.53
N LEU A 283 -27.88 -10.16 -29.23
CA LEU A 283 -28.85 -10.39 -28.15
C LEU A 283 -29.91 -9.28 -28.10
N LEU A 284 -29.51 -8.03 -28.30
CA LEU A 284 -30.43 -6.90 -28.41
C LEU A 284 -31.29 -6.99 -29.67
N ALA A 285 -30.72 -7.44 -30.80
CA ALA A 285 -31.47 -7.65 -32.04
C ALA A 285 -32.49 -8.81 -31.93
N ALA A 286 -32.13 -9.90 -31.23
CA ALA A 286 -33.03 -11.02 -30.99
C ALA A 286 -34.20 -10.63 -30.07
N ASN A 287 -33.94 -9.84 -29.02
CA ASN A 287 -34.98 -9.37 -28.10
C ASN A 287 -35.91 -8.32 -28.77
N ALA A 288 -35.36 -7.43 -29.60
CA ALA A 288 -36.18 -6.49 -30.39
C ALA A 288 -37.06 -7.20 -31.43
N GLY A 289 -36.59 -8.33 -31.98
CA GLY A 289 -37.36 -9.16 -32.89
C GLY A 289 -38.51 -9.93 -32.20
N SER A 290 -38.36 -10.35 -30.94
CA SER A 290 -39.43 -11.01 -30.19
C SER A 290 -40.56 -10.07 -29.78
N ASP A 291 -40.27 -8.78 -29.56
CA ASP A 291 -41.30 -7.79 -29.20
C ASP A 291 -42.20 -7.45 -30.41
N LEU A 292 -41.66 -7.46 -31.64
CA LEU A 292 -42.42 -7.23 -32.87
C LEU A 292 -43.37 -8.40 -33.24
N VAL A 293 -43.02 -9.63 -32.86
CA VAL A 293 -43.88 -10.82 -33.11
C VAL A 293 -45.08 -10.86 -32.16
N ASN A 294 -44.96 -10.30 -30.96
CA ASN A 294 -46.08 -10.20 -30.01
C ASN A 294 -47.09 -9.10 -30.39
N GLU A 295 -46.70 -8.04 -31.10
CA GLU A 295 -47.64 -7.03 -31.60
C GLU A 295 -48.46 -7.53 -32.80
N GLN A 296 -47.91 -8.40 -33.65
CA GLN A 296 -48.62 -8.93 -34.83
C GLN A 296 -49.56 -10.12 -34.52
N ALA A 297 -49.51 -10.67 -33.30
CA ALA A 297 -50.42 -11.73 -32.86
C ALA A 297 -51.64 -11.21 -32.08
N ALA A 298 -51.78 -9.88 -31.96
CA ALA A 298 -52.85 -9.20 -31.23
C ALA A 298 -53.87 -8.47 -32.12
N GLU A 299 -53.89 -8.75 -33.43
CA GLU A 299 -54.95 -8.33 -34.39
C GLU A 299 -55.90 -9.47 -34.75
#